data_AF-A0AAU1YSD5-F1
#
_entry.id   AF-A0AAU1YSD5-F1
#
_cell.length_a   1.000
_cell.length_b   1.000
_cell.length_c   1.000
_cell.angle_alpha   90.00
_cell.angle_beta   90.00
_cell.angle_gamma   90.00
#
_symmetry.space_group_name_H-M   'P 1'
#
loop_
_entity.id
_entity.type
_entity.pdbx_description
1 polymer ?
#
loop_
_entity_poly.entity_id
_entity_poly.type
_entity_poly.pdbx_seq_one_letter_code
_entity_poly.pdbx_strand_id
1 'polypeptide(L)'
;MNPSGRSTGRAADRVAPSGRSAGRAAAAGGPLWCPSGSAYAAESVVLAVREGLDGPPAYLPAPRPAAEALAGLPPGTEPRRLLRLASHCVPYCLNRAGDTCTLAARLTAAPPPPATPLPACHLRPSCKWWTQSGPPACQACPGVATRRSGPDR
;
A
#
# COMPACT_ATOMS: atom_id res chain seq x y z
N MET A 1 -3.99 -72.17 -28.82
CA MET A 1 -4.57 -71.63 -27.57
C MET A 1 -3.52 -70.81 -26.83
N ASN A 2 -4.00 -69.78 -26.13
CA ASN A 2 -3.38 -68.61 -25.47
C ASN A 2 -1.97 -68.77 -24.80
N PRO A 3 -1.16 -67.69 -24.75
CA PRO A 3 0.14 -67.60 -24.09
C PRO A 3 0.03 -67.06 -22.64
N SER A 4 1.12 -67.13 -21.87
CA SER A 4 1.20 -66.50 -20.55
C SER A 4 2.62 -66.03 -20.19
N GLY A 5 2.70 -64.76 -19.78
CA GLY A 5 3.77 -64.18 -18.96
C GLY A 5 4.89 -63.48 -19.75
N ARG A 6 5.38 -62.30 -19.36
CA ARG A 6 5.17 -61.49 -18.16
C ARG A 6 5.70 -60.08 -18.45
N SER A 7 4.85 -59.06 -18.37
CA SER A 7 5.21 -57.65 -18.57
C SER A 7 5.73 -57.03 -17.27
N THR A 8 6.96 -56.52 -17.27
CA THR A 8 7.51 -55.64 -16.23
C THR A 8 7.51 -54.20 -16.75
N GLY A 9 6.91 -53.27 -16.01
CA GLY A 9 6.83 -51.88 -16.45
C GLY A 9 6.20 -50.93 -15.43
N ARG A 10 7.02 -50.47 -14.48
CA ARG A 10 7.00 -49.21 -13.71
C ARG A 10 5.66 -48.48 -13.49
N ALA A 11 5.25 -48.46 -12.22
CA ALA A 11 4.36 -47.46 -11.67
C ALA A 11 4.98 -46.05 -11.82
N ALA A 12 4.24 -45.15 -12.47
CA ALA A 12 4.57 -43.73 -12.52
C ALA A 12 3.76 -43.03 -11.42
N ASP A 13 4.42 -42.70 -10.31
CA ASP A 13 3.93 -41.78 -9.30
C ASP A 13 3.75 -40.39 -9.95
N ARG A 14 2.50 -40.00 -10.19
CA ARG A 14 2.15 -38.64 -10.59
C ARG A 14 2.09 -37.77 -9.34
N VAL A 15 3.18 -37.05 -9.09
CA VAL A 15 3.25 -35.91 -8.17
C VAL A 15 2.22 -34.86 -8.61
N ALA A 16 1.28 -34.53 -7.72
CA ALA A 16 0.34 -33.44 -7.89
C ALA A 16 1.06 -32.09 -7.66
N PRO A 17 0.98 -31.11 -8.59
CA PRO A 17 1.46 -29.77 -8.28
C PRO A 17 0.49 -29.07 -7.32
N SER A 18 0.98 -28.81 -6.12
CA SER A 18 0.38 -27.85 -5.18
C SER A 18 0.48 -26.43 -5.75
N GLY A 19 -0.48 -26.07 -6.61
CA GLY A 19 -0.71 -24.70 -7.04
C GLY A 19 -1.68 -24.01 -6.08
N ARG A 20 -1.16 -23.29 -5.08
CA ARG A 20 -1.97 -22.27 -4.39
C ARG A 20 -2.19 -21.13 -5.40
N SER A 21 -3.29 -21.19 -6.13
CA SER A 21 -3.85 -20.03 -6.79
C SER A 21 -4.32 -19.08 -5.69
N ALA A 22 -3.43 -18.20 -5.23
CA ALA A 22 -3.80 -17.05 -4.44
C ALA A 22 -4.88 -16.30 -5.24
N GLY A 23 -6.11 -16.35 -4.73
CA GLY A 23 -7.23 -15.68 -5.35
C GLY A 23 -6.88 -14.23 -5.59
N ARG A 24 -6.86 -13.81 -6.85
CA ARG A 24 -7.15 -12.42 -7.18
C ARG A 24 -8.61 -12.22 -6.80
N ALA A 25 -8.84 -11.85 -5.54
CA ALA A 25 -10.07 -11.17 -5.19
C ALA A 25 -10.08 -9.88 -6.02
N ALA A 26 -10.84 -9.89 -7.11
CA ALA A 26 -11.22 -8.69 -7.81
C ALA A 26 -11.84 -7.75 -6.76
N ALA A 27 -11.24 -6.58 -6.59
CA ALA A 27 -11.70 -5.59 -5.63
C ALA A 27 -13.16 -5.23 -5.94
N ALA A 28 -14.04 -5.41 -4.95
CA ALA A 28 -15.36 -4.78 -4.96
C ALA A 28 -15.17 -3.28 -5.25
N GLY A 29 -15.94 -2.76 -6.21
CA GLY A 29 -15.73 -1.50 -6.93
C GLY A 29 -15.86 -0.23 -6.09
N GLY A 30 -15.02 -0.08 -5.07
CA GLY A 30 -14.80 1.15 -4.33
C GLY A 30 -13.61 1.95 -4.89
N PRO A 31 -13.50 3.24 -4.55
CA PRO A 31 -12.38 4.08 -4.96
C PRO A 31 -11.05 3.53 -4.42
N LEU A 32 -10.01 3.52 -5.26
CA LEU A 32 -8.65 3.27 -4.78
C LEU A 32 -8.20 4.40 -3.86
N TRP A 33 -7.56 4.05 -2.76
CA TRP A 33 -7.03 4.99 -1.79
C TRP A 33 -5.60 5.39 -2.12
N CYS A 34 -5.30 6.67 -1.98
CA CYS A 34 -3.99 7.25 -2.13
C CYS A 34 -3.42 7.59 -0.75
N PRO A 35 -2.32 6.95 -0.31
CA PRO A 35 -1.69 7.28 0.97
C PRO A 35 -0.90 8.60 0.91
N SER A 36 -0.83 9.25 -0.25
CA SER A 36 -0.37 10.64 -0.41
C SER A 36 -1.48 11.56 -0.94
N GLY A 37 -2.75 11.14 -0.79
CA GLY A 37 -3.93 11.93 -1.11
C GLY A 37 -4.04 13.19 -0.25
N SER A 38 -4.99 14.09 -0.53
CA SER A 38 -5.14 15.33 0.22
C SER A 38 -5.32 15.07 1.72
N ALA A 39 -4.83 15.96 2.58
CA ALA A 39 -5.15 15.91 4.01
C ALA A 39 -6.55 16.45 4.29
N TYR A 40 -7.01 17.37 3.43
CA TYR A 40 -8.18 18.21 3.65
C TYR A 40 -9.39 17.79 2.81
N ALA A 41 -9.30 16.70 2.05
CA ALA A 41 -10.48 16.15 1.38
C ALA A 41 -11.43 15.58 2.45
N ALA A 42 -12.74 15.68 2.22
CA ALA A 42 -13.75 15.30 3.22
C ALA A 42 -13.64 13.83 3.66
N GLU A 43 -13.23 12.94 2.75
CA GLU A 43 -13.03 11.51 3.01
C GLU A 43 -11.67 11.18 3.65
N SER A 44 -10.82 12.17 3.88
CA SER A 44 -9.45 11.90 4.30
C SER A 44 -9.42 11.25 5.67
N VAL A 45 -8.49 10.30 5.84
CA VAL A 45 -8.30 9.56 7.08
C VAL A 45 -6.86 9.62 7.57
N VAL A 46 -6.68 9.55 8.88
CA VAL A 46 -5.41 9.29 9.55
C VAL A 46 -5.26 7.80 9.77
N LEU A 47 -4.09 7.28 9.41
CA LEU A 47 -3.69 5.89 9.56
C LEU A 47 -2.65 5.70 10.66
N ALA A 48 -1.86 6.73 10.93
CA ALA A 48 -0.77 6.68 11.88
C ALA A 48 -0.41 8.10 12.36
N VAL A 49 0.18 8.19 13.55
CA VAL A 49 0.68 9.43 14.16
C VAL A 49 2.18 9.28 14.38
N ARG A 50 2.94 10.35 14.16
CA ARG A 50 4.38 10.40 14.41
C ARG A 50 4.66 11.21 15.67
N GLU A 51 5.44 10.63 16.57
CA GLU A 51 6.04 11.34 17.69
C GLU A 51 7.41 11.87 17.26
N GLY A 52 7.57 13.19 17.21
CA GLY A 52 8.78 13.83 16.68
C GLY A 52 8.89 13.77 15.14
N LEU A 53 9.91 14.41 14.56
CA LEU A 53 10.09 14.46 13.10
C LEU A 53 10.79 13.21 12.54
N ASP A 54 11.57 12.50 13.37
CA ASP A 54 12.47 11.43 12.93
C ASP A 54 12.02 10.02 13.38
N GLY A 55 11.08 9.92 14.33
CA GLY A 55 10.58 8.63 14.84
C GLY A 55 9.65 7.93 13.83
N PRO A 56 9.53 6.59 13.81
CA PRO A 56 8.58 5.89 12.93
C PRO A 56 7.12 6.24 13.31
N PRO A 57 6.19 6.30 12.35
CA PRO A 57 4.80 6.56 12.67
C PRO A 57 4.15 5.34 13.35
N ALA A 58 3.44 5.57 14.45
CA ALA A 58 2.63 4.59 15.16
C ALA A 58 1.26 4.45 14.47
N TYR A 59 0.98 3.27 13.91
CA TYR A 59 -0.26 3.00 13.19
C TYR A 59 -1.44 2.81 14.14
N LEU A 60 -2.57 3.43 13.80
CA LEU A 60 -3.81 3.34 14.55
C LEU A 60 -4.48 1.98 14.32
N PRO A 61 -5.20 1.44 15.32
CA PRO A 61 -5.95 0.18 15.19
C PRO A 61 -7.15 0.27 14.23
N ALA A 62 -7.53 1.49 13.85
CA ALA A 62 -8.51 1.77 12.79
C ALA A 62 -8.24 3.18 12.22
N PRO A 63 -8.52 3.42 10.93
CA PRO A 63 -8.48 4.76 10.36
C PRO A 63 -9.42 5.71 11.10
N ARG A 64 -8.98 6.96 11.30
CA ARG A 64 -9.76 8.03 11.94
C ARG A 64 -10.02 9.17 10.96
N PRO A 65 -11.16 9.88 11.02
CA PRO A 65 -11.37 11.06 10.18
C PRO A 65 -10.24 12.07 10.33
N ALA A 66 -9.71 12.56 9.20
CA ALA A 66 -8.60 13.53 9.24
C ALA A 66 -9.01 14.85 9.87
N ALA A 67 -10.27 15.28 9.69
CA ALA A 67 -10.77 16.53 10.26
C ALA A 67 -10.59 16.60 11.80
N GLU A 68 -10.82 15.49 12.51
CA GLU A 68 -10.62 15.39 13.96
C GLU A 68 -9.16 15.65 14.34
N ALA A 69 -8.22 15.02 13.65
CA ALA A 69 -6.79 15.17 13.92
C ALA A 69 -6.26 16.55 13.50
N LEU A 70 -6.75 17.09 12.38
CA LEU A 70 -6.34 18.39 11.87
C LEU A 70 -6.74 19.53 12.80
N ALA A 71 -7.91 19.45 13.43
CA ALA A 71 -8.38 20.45 14.39
C ALA A 71 -7.48 20.57 15.63
N GLY A 72 -6.75 19.51 15.98
CA GLY A 72 -5.80 19.49 17.09
C GLY A 72 -4.37 19.93 16.74
N LEU A 73 -4.09 20.24 15.46
CA LEU A 73 -2.74 20.64 15.05
C LEU A 73 -2.46 22.10 15.40
N PRO A 74 -1.24 22.44 15.86
CA PRO A 74 -0.83 23.83 16.00
C PRO A 74 -0.93 24.57 14.65
N PRO A 75 -1.31 25.86 14.65
CA PRO A 75 -1.35 26.66 13.42
C PRO A 75 -0.04 26.61 12.63
N GLY A 76 -0.13 26.51 11.30
CA GLY A 76 1.03 26.40 10.40
C GLY A 76 1.71 25.03 10.39
N THR A 77 1.20 24.03 11.13
CA THR A 77 1.73 22.67 11.09
C THR A 77 1.36 21.98 9.78
N GLU A 78 2.36 21.58 9.00
CA GLU A 78 2.18 20.69 7.86
C GLU A 78 1.69 19.30 8.31
N PRO A 79 0.43 18.90 8.07
CA PRO A 79 -0.17 17.72 8.69
C PRO A 79 0.61 16.44 8.43
N ARG A 80 1.21 16.31 7.24
CA ARG A 80 1.97 15.12 6.83
C ARG A 80 3.30 14.94 7.55
N ARG A 81 3.75 15.95 8.31
CA ARG A 81 4.91 15.80 9.20
C ARG A 81 4.57 14.92 10.40
N LEU A 82 3.35 15.03 10.90
CA LEU A 82 2.89 14.36 12.12
C LEU A 82 1.91 13.21 11.84
N LEU A 83 1.24 13.22 10.69
CA LEU A 83 0.16 12.28 10.38
C LEU A 83 0.45 11.50 9.10
N ARG A 84 0.25 10.18 9.16
CA ARG A 84 0.10 9.37 7.95
C ARG A 84 -1.35 9.45 7.51
N LEU A 85 -1.59 10.18 6.43
CA LEU A 85 -2.92 10.44 5.90
C LEU A 85 -3.19 9.59 4.65
N ALA A 86 -4.46 9.49 4.27
CA ALA A 86 -4.89 9.01 2.97
C ALA A 86 -6.22 9.64 2.56
N SER A 87 -6.45 9.74 1.25
CA SER A 87 -7.73 10.15 0.65
C SER A 87 -7.95 9.35 -0.64
N HIS A 88 -9.04 9.59 -1.38
CA HIS A 88 -9.24 8.91 -2.66
C HIS A 88 -8.13 9.25 -3.68
N CYS A 89 -7.80 8.26 -4.52
CA CYS A 89 -6.82 8.41 -5.59
C CYS A 89 -7.47 9.07 -6.82
N VAL A 90 -7.14 10.34 -7.04
CA VAL A 90 -7.73 11.14 -8.13
C VAL A 90 -6.93 11.06 -9.44
N PRO A 91 -7.58 11.27 -10.60
CA PRO A 91 -6.91 11.34 -11.91
C PRO A 91 -6.12 12.64 -12.13
N TYR A 92 -6.40 13.71 -11.40
CA TYR A 92 -5.72 15.01 -11.58
C TYR A 92 -4.60 15.24 -10.55
N CYS A 93 -3.76 14.22 -10.33
CA CYS A 93 -2.65 14.27 -9.38
C CYS A 93 -1.30 14.44 -10.09
N LEU A 94 -0.41 15.29 -9.56
CA LEU A 94 0.96 15.51 -10.07
C LEU A 94 1.81 14.23 -10.21
N ASN A 95 1.44 13.16 -9.48
CA ASN A 95 2.17 11.89 -9.50
C ASN A 95 1.52 10.86 -10.42
N ARG A 96 0.69 11.28 -11.38
CA ARG A 96 -0.02 10.37 -12.27
C ARG A 96 0.52 10.43 -13.70
N ALA A 97 0.74 9.26 -14.27
CA ALA A 97 1.01 9.06 -15.69
C ALA A 97 0.06 7.95 -16.19
N GLY A 98 -1.04 8.34 -16.82
CA GLY A 98 -2.16 7.44 -17.10
C GLY A 98 -2.72 6.82 -15.82
N ASP A 99 -2.76 5.49 -15.75
CA ASP A 99 -3.13 4.77 -14.52
C ASP A 99 -1.97 4.55 -13.55
N THR A 100 -0.74 4.90 -13.91
CA THR A 100 0.44 4.66 -13.08
C THR A 100 0.67 5.80 -12.09
N CYS A 101 0.93 5.45 -10.84
CA CYS A 101 1.44 6.37 -9.84
C CYS A 101 2.98 6.44 -9.93
N THR A 102 3.50 7.54 -10.46
CA THR A 102 4.95 7.77 -10.61
C THR A 102 5.64 7.96 -9.27
N LEU A 103 4.93 8.37 -8.22
CA LEU A 103 5.49 8.40 -6.86
C LEU A 103 5.73 6.99 -6.32
N ALA A 104 4.76 6.08 -6.43
CA ALA A 104 4.94 4.68 -6.02
C ALA A 104 6.12 4.03 -6.78
N ALA A 105 6.22 4.29 -8.09
CA ALA A 105 7.34 3.80 -8.90
C ALA A 105 8.70 4.32 -8.41
N ARG A 106 8.81 5.62 -8.10
CA ARG A 106 10.04 6.23 -7.57
C ARG A 106 10.42 5.67 -6.20
N LEU A 107 9.44 5.43 -5.32
CA LEU A 107 9.69 4.86 -3.99
C LEU A 107 10.30 3.46 -4.04
N THR A 108 9.99 2.69 -5.08
CA THR A 108 10.49 1.32 -5.27
C THR A 108 11.68 1.22 -6.20
N ALA A 109 12.14 2.34 -6.78
CA ALA A 109 13.30 2.37 -7.66
C ALA A 109 14.62 2.36 -6.89
N ALA A 110 14.62 2.83 -5.64
CA ALA A 110 15.76 2.72 -4.74
C ALA A 110 15.85 1.29 -4.17
N PRO A 111 17.06 0.78 -3.87
CA PRO A 111 17.21 -0.49 -3.18
C PRO A 111 16.39 -0.48 -1.89
N PRO A 112 15.66 -1.57 -1.58
CA PRO A 112 14.75 -1.59 -0.45
C PRO A 112 15.55 -1.37 0.84
N PRO A 113 15.03 -0.57 1.80
CA PRO A 113 15.59 -0.57 3.14
C PRO A 113 15.58 -2.01 3.70
N PRO A 114 16.47 -2.34 4.67
CA PRO A 114 16.49 -3.67 5.29
C PRO A 114 15.08 -4.10 5.67
N ALA A 115 14.75 -5.37 5.39
CA ALA A 115 13.40 -5.91 5.43
C ALA A 115 12.72 -5.63 6.78
N THR A 116 12.04 -4.50 6.84
CA THR A 116 11.28 -4.06 8.02
C THR A 116 9.90 -4.70 7.90
N PRO A 117 9.32 -5.21 9.00
CA PRO A 117 7.95 -5.71 9.00
C PRO A 117 7.00 -4.67 8.38
N LEU A 118 6.05 -5.15 7.57
CA LEU A 118 5.06 -4.26 6.99
C LEU A 118 4.17 -3.68 8.11
N PRO A 119 3.85 -2.38 8.08
CA PRO A 119 2.93 -1.81 9.05
C PRO A 119 1.54 -2.44 8.94
N ALA A 120 0.75 -2.44 10.02
CA ALA A 120 -0.64 -2.90 10.03
C ALA A 120 -1.60 -1.92 9.33
N CYS A 121 -1.35 -1.63 8.05
CA CYS A 121 -2.10 -0.62 7.30
C CYS A 121 -3.45 -1.15 6.80
N HIS A 122 -4.55 -0.56 7.29
CA HIS A 122 -5.93 -0.91 6.93
C HIS A 122 -6.29 -0.64 5.47
N LEU A 123 -5.58 0.25 4.78
CA LEU A 123 -5.85 0.55 3.38
C LEU A 123 -5.27 -0.47 2.40
N ARG A 124 -4.45 -1.42 2.86
CA ARG A 124 -3.74 -2.34 1.97
C ARG A 124 -4.64 -2.98 0.89
N PRO A 125 -5.87 -3.47 1.19
CA PRO A 125 -6.74 -4.08 0.17
C PRO A 125 -7.16 -3.14 -0.96
N SER A 126 -7.16 -1.82 -0.73
CA SER A 126 -7.64 -0.80 -1.67
C SER A 126 -6.60 0.31 -1.95
N CYS A 127 -5.35 0.12 -1.54
CA CYS A 127 -4.30 1.14 -1.63
C CYS A 127 -3.64 1.13 -3.00
N LYS A 128 -3.62 2.28 -3.68
CA LYS A 128 -2.99 2.45 -4.99
C LYS A 128 -1.54 1.97 -5.02
N TRP A 129 -0.76 2.26 -3.99
CA TRP A 129 0.66 1.88 -3.93
C TRP A 129 0.85 0.38 -3.73
N TRP A 130 0.02 -0.25 -2.90
CA TRP A 130 0.04 -1.69 -2.72
C TRP A 130 -0.36 -2.42 -4.01
N THR A 131 -1.49 -2.02 -4.61
CA THR A 131 -1.98 -2.64 -5.85
C THR A 131 -0.97 -2.51 -7.00
N GLN A 132 -0.21 -1.42 -7.05
CA GLN A 132 0.78 -1.18 -8.10
C GLN A 132 2.12 -1.86 -7.84
N SER A 133 2.63 -1.78 -6.61
CA SER A 133 4.05 -2.03 -6.31
C SER A 133 4.27 -2.94 -5.10
N GLY A 134 3.22 -3.40 -4.43
CA GLY A 134 3.28 -4.44 -3.40
C GLY A 134 4.10 -4.07 -2.15
N PRO A 135 4.75 -5.06 -1.50
CA PRO A 135 5.48 -4.88 -0.25
C PRO A 135 6.54 -3.76 -0.26
N PRO A 136 7.40 -3.60 -1.30
CA PRO A 136 8.39 -2.55 -1.32
C PRO A 136 7.81 -1.14 -1.15
N ALA A 137 6.68 -0.85 -1.79
CA ALA A 137 6.02 0.44 -1.63
C ALA A 137 5.43 0.62 -0.22
N CYS A 138 4.95 -0.45 0.41
CA CYS A 138 4.48 -0.41 1.79
C CYS A 138 5.62 -0.22 2.80
N GLN A 139 6.82 -0.74 2.53
CA GLN A 139 8.00 -0.52 3.37
C GLN A 139 8.48 0.93 3.30
N ALA A 140 8.43 1.56 2.11
CA ALA A 140 8.80 2.96 1.95
C ALA A 140 7.72 3.94 2.47
N CYS A 141 6.44 3.52 2.47
CA CYS A 141 5.29 4.38 2.76
C CYS A 141 5.37 5.19 4.08
N PRO A 142 5.81 4.62 5.22
CA PRO A 142 5.97 5.36 6.48
C PRO A 142 6.95 6.55 6.39
N GLY A 143 7.94 6.50 5.50
CA GLY A 143 8.96 7.55 5.34
C GLY A 143 8.52 8.73 4.46
N VAL A 144 7.36 8.65 3.81
CA VAL A 144 6.94 9.67 2.83
C VAL A 144 6.25 10.84 3.51
N ALA A 145 7.01 11.81 4.01
CA ALA A 145 6.51 13.14 4.31
C ALA A 145 6.29 13.89 2.98
N THR A 146 5.04 14.00 2.52
CA THR A 146 4.79 14.63 1.21
C THR A 146 4.85 16.15 1.37
N ARG A 147 5.87 16.82 0.84
CA ARG A 147 5.83 18.28 0.65
C ARG A 147 4.83 18.60 -0.47
N ARG A 148 3.82 19.41 -0.16
CA ARG A 148 3.18 20.35 -1.10
C ARG A 148 2.83 21.61 -0.31
N SER A 149 3.84 22.43 -0.05
CA SER A 149 3.60 23.86 -0.01
C SER A 149 3.38 24.25 -1.48
N GLY A 150 2.14 24.55 -1.87
CA GLY A 150 1.99 25.50 -2.98
C GLY A 150 2.68 26.80 -2.56
N PRO A 151 3.26 27.58 -3.48
CA PRO A 151 3.87 28.84 -3.08
C PRO A 151 2.77 29.71 -2.48
N ASP A 152 3.01 30.16 -1.25
CA ASP A 152 2.36 31.36 -0.73
C ASP A 152 2.81 32.51 -1.65
N ARG A 153 1.87 33.01 -2.45
CA ARG A 153 2.06 34.15 -3.35
C ARG A 153 0.80 34.99 -3.34
#